data_AF-A0A7S0E194-F1
#
_entry.id   AF-A0A7S0E194-F1
#
_cell.length_a   1.000
_cell.length_b   1.000
_cell.length_c   1.000
_cell.angle_alpha   90.00
_cell.angle_beta   90.00
_cell.angle_gamma   90.00
#
_symmetry.space_group_name_H-M   'P 1'
#
loop_
_entity.id
_entity.type
_entity.pdbx_description
1 polymer ?
#
loop_
_entity_poly.entity_id
_entity_poly.type
_entity_poly.pdbx_seq_one_letter_code
_entity_poly.pdbx_strand_id
1 'polypeptide(L)'
;MKLLPGMEEWHPMSAEMAEEDVVTFAHEFQSLLFGITFNVPSYTSWVLANAHRRPLFAWHRRLLQFLQARSRDDDGGAAPAEEAAPRWLLKTPMHLLLLDEIAREYPDATIVQTHRAPAAVIGSLSSVVARMYGAASDQIGLHTIGQQQQALAAEALRRGMESRARWTGRPPIDVQLDVLKRDPMGAVERVYEQLGTPLTAEARAAMERWLAQRTVRHGAHAFALRDFGLSEEGVMADPVFRRYCETYMGAPSCE
;
A
#
# COMPACT_ATOMS: atom_id res chain seq x y z
N MET A 1 6.99 28.39 -7.25
CA MET A 1 6.57 28.08 -5.88
C MET A 1 6.19 26.61 -5.82
N LYS A 2 6.95 25.74 -5.13
CA LYS A 2 6.53 24.34 -4.94
C LYS A 2 5.42 24.34 -3.88
N LEU A 3 4.25 23.79 -4.20
CA LEU A 3 3.10 23.73 -3.29
C LEU A 3 3.36 22.83 -2.07
N LEU A 4 4.23 21.82 -2.22
CA LEU A 4 4.66 20.90 -1.17
C LEU A 4 6.19 20.69 -1.23
N PRO A 5 7.00 21.56 -0.61
CA PRO A 5 8.45 21.40 -0.58
C PRO A 5 8.85 20.07 0.05
N GLY A 6 9.77 19.33 -0.59
CA GLY A 6 10.29 18.05 -0.07
C GLY A 6 9.36 16.83 -0.27
N MET A 7 8.21 16.97 -0.95
CA MET A 7 7.32 15.84 -1.23
C MET A 7 8.02 14.68 -1.95
N GLU A 8 8.85 15.01 -2.94
CA GLU A 8 9.62 14.04 -3.72
C GLU A 8 10.53 13.14 -2.86
N GLU A 9 10.87 13.55 -1.63
CA GLU A 9 11.73 12.77 -0.73
C GLU A 9 10.98 11.67 0.02
N TRP A 10 9.68 11.83 0.26
CA TRP A 10 8.86 10.88 1.00
C TRP A 10 7.72 10.27 0.18
N HIS A 11 7.41 10.83 -1.00
CA HIS A 11 6.52 10.28 -2.02
C HIS A 11 6.99 10.68 -3.43
N PRO A 12 7.99 9.98 -4.00
CA PRO A 12 8.47 10.26 -5.35
C PRO A 12 7.37 9.97 -6.37
N MET A 13 7.04 10.96 -7.21
CA MET A 13 6.05 10.85 -8.29
C MET A 13 6.63 11.42 -9.58
N SER A 14 6.28 10.81 -10.71
CA SER A 14 6.55 11.35 -12.04
C SER A 14 5.50 10.82 -13.00
N ALA A 15 5.43 11.40 -14.20
CA ALA A 15 4.44 11.04 -15.22
C ALA A 15 4.43 9.55 -15.59
N GLU A 16 5.58 8.86 -15.47
CA GLU A 16 5.75 7.46 -15.88
C GLU A 16 6.04 6.51 -14.70
N MET A 17 6.02 7.03 -13.47
CA MET A 17 6.21 6.18 -12.28
C MET A 17 4.91 5.47 -11.90
N ALA A 18 5.04 4.24 -11.40
CA ALA A 18 3.91 3.51 -10.84
C ALA A 18 3.29 4.27 -9.66
N GLU A 19 1.97 4.33 -9.62
CA GLU A 19 1.19 5.07 -8.62
C GLU A 19 0.21 4.14 -7.90
N GLU A 20 -0.27 4.56 -6.73
CA GLU A 20 -1.19 3.78 -5.91
C GLU A 20 -2.63 3.76 -6.43
N ASP A 21 -3.33 2.61 -6.32
CA ASP A 21 -4.75 2.50 -6.73
C ASP A 21 -5.70 3.39 -5.92
N VAL A 22 -5.20 3.97 -4.82
CA VAL A 22 -5.90 4.99 -4.03
C VAL A 22 -6.28 6.21 -4.88
N VAL A 23 -5.53 6.53 -5.94
CA VAL A 23 -5.90 7.60 -6.89
C VAL A 23 -7.06 7.17 -7.79
N THR A 24 -7.10 5.91 -8.20
CA THR A 24 -8.22 5.33 -8.98
C THR A 24 -9.51 5.35 -8.18
N PHE A 25 -9.44 4.97 -6.89
CA PHE A 25 -10.59 4.98 -5.99
C PHE A 25 -11.12 6.39 -5.69
N ALA A 26 -10.27 7.42 -5.86
CA ALA A 26 -10.67 8.80 -5.64
C ALA A 26 -11.72 9.27 -6.66
N HIS A 27 -11.78 8.69 -7.86
CA HIS A 27 -12.79 8.99 -8.87
C HIS A 27 -14.21 8.62 -8.41
N GLU A 28 -14.34 7.66 -7.50
CA GLU A 28 -15.61 7.23 -6.89
C GLU A 28 -15.84 7.86 -5.51
N PHE A 29 -14.98 8.80 -5.09
CA PHE A 29 -14.98 9.40 -3.75
C PHE A 29 -14.93 8.35 -2.61
N GLN A 30 -14.37 7.17 -2.86
CA GLN A 30 -14.21 6.11 -1.87
C GLN A 30 -12.73 5.75 -1.70
N SER A 31 -11.94 6.72 -1.26
CA SER A 31 -10.49 6.60 -1.19
C SER A 31 -9.94 7.18 0.12
N LEU A 32 -9.00 6.47 0.74
CA LEU A 32 -8.28 7.01 1.90
C LEU A 32 -7.38 8.19 1.54
N LEU A 33 -7.17 8.48 0.24
CA LEU A 33 -6.42 9.65 -0.24
C LEU A 33 -6.93 10.93 0.43
N PHE A 34 -8.25 11.15 0.48
CA PHE A 34 -8.80 12.37 1.06
C PHE A 34 -8.59 12.45 2.58
N GLY A 35 -8.62 11.31 3.28
CA GLY A 35 -8.33 11.26 4.72
C GLY A 35 -6.85 11.49 5.05
N ILE A 36 -5.95 11.14 4.13
CA ILE A 36 -4.50 11.40 4.25
C ILE A 36 -4.19 12.87 3.92
N THR A 37 -4.90 13.46 2.95
CA THR A 37 -4.68 14.83 2.51
C THR A 37 -5.37 15.87 3.40
N PHE A 38 -6.55 15.55 3.93
CA PHE A 38 -7.37 16.48 4.72
C PHE A 38 -7.82 15.88 6.05
N ASN A 39 -7.96 16.71 7.08
CA ASN A 39 -8.52 16.30 8.37
C ASN A 39 -10.05 16.15 8.29
N VAL A 40 -10.50 15.07 7.66
CA VAL A 40 -11.92 14.75 7.43
C VAL A 40 -12.32 13.42 8.08
N PRO A 41 -12.27 13.31 9.42
CA PRO A 41 -12.49 12.04 10.11
C PRO A 41 -13.88 11.44 9.84
N SER A 42 -14.91 12.27 9.65
CA SER A 42 -16.25 11.82 9.27
C SER A 42 -16.29 11.14 7.90
N TYR A 43 -15.52 11.65 6.94
CA TYR A 43 -15.34 11.03 5.63
C TYR A 43 -14.59 9.70 5.75
N THR A 44 -13.48 9.66 6.48
CA THR A 44 -12.71 8.42 6.68
C THR A 44 -13.59 7.33 7.33
N SER A 45 -14.36 7.67 8.36
CA SER A 45 -15.33 6.75 8.97
C SER A 45 -16.40 6.29 7.99
N TRP A 46 -16.90 7.20 7.15
CA TRP A 46 -17.86 6.84 6.10
C TRP A 46 -17.26 5.88 5.06
N VAL A 47 -16.02 6.09 4.61
CA VAL A 47 -15.31 5.18 3.69
C VAL A 47 -15.19 3.81 4.33
N LEU A 48 -14.71 3.72 5.57
CA LEU A 48 -14.57 2.44 6.27
C LEU A 48 -15.92 1.72 6.43
N ALA A 49 -17.01 2.43 6.72
CA ALA A 49 -18.34 1.85 6.86
C ALA A 49 -18.97 1.42 5.52
N ASN A 50 -18.59 2.06 4.40
CA ASN A 50 -19.22 1.84 3.09
C ASN A 50 -18.30 1.17 2.06
N ALA A 51 -17.09 0.78 2.46
CA ALA A 51 -16.07 0.11 1.64
C ALA A 51 -16.62 -1.05 0.78
N HIS A 52 -17.60 -1.80 1.31
CA HIS A 52 -18.18 -2.99 0.68
C HIS A 52 -19.50 -2.72 -0.08
N ARG A 53 -20.04 -1.50 -0.04
CA ARG A 53 -21.44 -1.20 -0.45
C ARG A 53 -21.57 -0.71 -1.89
N ARG A 54 -20.47 -0.48 -2.58
CA ARG A 54 -20.43 -0.01 -3.97
C ARG A 54 -19.46 -0.88 -4.76
N PRO A 55 -19.68 -1.05 -6.08
CA PRO A 55 -18.81 -1.86 -6.91
C PRO A 55 -17.50 -1.11 -7.26
N LEU A 56 -16.76 -0.67 -6.23
CA LEU A 56 -15.51 0.07 -6.37
C LEU A 56 -14.51 -0.66 -7.28
N PHE A 57 -14.40 -1.98 -7.12
CA PHE A 57 -13.53 -2.79 -7.95
C PHE A 57 -14.06 -3.02 -9.38
N ALA A 58 -15.38 -2.94 -9.61
CA ALA A 58 -15.89 -2.96 -10.99
C ALA A 58 -15.50 -1.68 -11.74
N TRP A 59 -15.55 -0.52 -11.08
CA TRP A 59 -15.00 0.72 -11.61
C TRP A 59 -13.49 0.61 -11.85
N HIS A 60 -12.76 0.14 -10.84
CA HIS A 60 -11.32 -0.10 -10.94
C HIS A 60 -10.98 -1.00 -12.14
N ARG A 61 -11.69 -2.12 -12.32
CA ARG A 61 -11.50 -3.04 -13.45
C ARG A 61 -11.74 -2.34 -14.78
N ARG A 62 -12.80 -1.54 -14.88
CA ARG A 62 -13.12 -0.78 -16.10
C ARG A 62 -12.00 0.20 -16.44
N LEU A 63 -11.43 0.88 -15.45
CA LEU A 63 -10.28 1.77 -15.67
C LEU A 63 -9.05 1.00 -16.17
N LEU A 64 -8.70 -0.13 -15.52
CA LEU A 64 -7.59 -0.96 -15.97
C LEU A 64 -7.79 -1.49 -17.40
N GLN A 65 -9.00 -1.92 -17.74
CA GLN A 65 -9.34 -2.35 -19.10
C GLN A 65 -9.18 -1.21 -20.12
N PHE A 66 -9.56 0.02 -19.75
CA PHE A 66 -9.38 1.19 -20.60
C PHE A 66 -7.89 1.50 -20.84
N LEU A 67 -7.07 1.49 -19.77
CA LEU A 67 -5.62 1.71 -19.87
C LEU A 67 -4.95 0.60 -20.71
N GLN A 68 -5.35 -0.65 -20.49
CA GLN A 68 -4.84 -1.80 -21.23
C GLN A 68 -5.17 -1.70 -22.73
N ALA A 69 -6.39 -1.25 -23.08
CA ALA A 69 -6.77 -1.03 -24.46
C ALA A 69 -5.90 0.05 -25.11
N ARG A 70 -5.65 1.18 -24.42
CA ARG A 70 -4.82 2.27 -24.95
C ARG A 70 -3.35 1.88 -25.14
N SER A 71 -2.77 1.14 -24.20
CA SER A 71 -1.37 0.71 -24.30
C SER A 71 -1.08 -0.09 -25.59
N ARG A 72 -2.08 -0.84 -26.08
CA ARG A 72 -1.97 -1.59 -27.34
C ARG A 72 -1.98 -0.70 -28.57
N ASP A 73 -2.63 0.47 -28.49
CA ASP A 73 -2.70 1.43 -29.60
C ASP A 73 -1.37 2.19 -29.76
N ASP A 74 -0.72 2.54 -28.65
CA ASP A 74 0.52 3.34 -28.65
C ASP A 74 1.77 2.52 -29.10
N ASP A 75 1.78 1.20 -28.89
CA ASP A 75 2.83 0.28 -29.39
C ASP A 75 2.70 -0.04 -30.90
N GLY A 76 1.93 0.75 -31.66
CA GLY A 76 1.83 0.62 -33.12
C GLY A 76 0.94 -0.54 -33.60
N GLY A 77 0.03 -1.03 -32.76
CA GLY A 77 -1.00 -2.00 -33.15
C GLY A 77 -0.51 -3.42 -33.46
N ALA A 78 0.70 -3.79 -33.04
CA ALA A 78 1.36 -5.02 -33.47
C ALA A 78 1.92 -5.89 -32.34
N ALA A 79 1.35 -5.86 -31.13
CA ALA A 79 1.54 -6.99 -30.22
C ALA A 79 0.72 -8.18 -30.78
N PRO A 80 1.34 -9.30 -31.19
CA PRO A 80 0.62 -10.47 -31.70
C PRO A 80 -0.45 -10.90 -30.68
N ALA A 81 -1.60 -11.39 -31.15
CA ALA A 81 -2.69 -11.87 -30.29
C ALA A 81 -2.26 -13.01 -29.32
N GLU A 82 -1.06 -13.58 -29.51
CA GLU A 82 -0.43 -14.61 -28.70
C GLU A 82 0.49 -14.08 -27.59
N GLU A 83 0.87 -12.80 -27.59
CA GLU A 83 1.51 -12.20 -26.42
C GLU A 83 0.45 -12.06 -25.32
N ALA A 84 0.60 -12.87 -24.27
CA ALA A 84 -0.29 -12.87 -23.12
C ALA A 84 -0.54 -11.43 -22.66
N ALA A 85 -1.82 -11.07 -22.52
CA ALA A 85 -2.24 -9.78 -21.98
C ALA A 85 -1.37 -9.39 -20.76
N PRO A 86 -0.91 -8.13 -20.67
CA PRO A 86 -0.01 -7.71 -19.60
C PRO A 86 -0.64 -8.00 -18.24
N ARG A 87 0.14 -8.55 -17.32
CA ARG A 87 -0.28 -8.75 -15.93
C ARG A 87 -0.22 -7.42 -15.19
N TRP A 88 -1.35 -7.00 -14.62
CA TRP A 88 -1.41 -5.82 -13.78
C TRP A 88 -0.68 -6.08 -12.45
N LEU A 89 0.27 -5.21 -12.12
CA LEU A 89 0.86 -5.10 -10.78
C LEU A 89 0.29 -3.84 -10.13
N LEU A 90 -0.46 -4.04 -9.04
CA LEU A 90 -1.28 -3.02 -8.39
C LEU A 90 -0.85 -2.89 -6.93
N LYS A 91 -0.99 -1.70 -6.35
CA LYS A 91 -0.57 -1.46 -4.97
C LYS A 91 -1.35 -0.31 -4.34
N THR A 92 -1.90 -0.59 -3.16
CA THR A 92 -2.19 0.43 -2.14
C THR A 92 -2.37 -0.25 -0.79
N PRO A 93 -1.96 0.38 0.33
CA PRO A 93 -2.30 -0.13 1.67
C PRO A 93 -3.80 -0.33 1.87
N MET A 94 -4.64 0.44 1.17
CA MET A 94 -6.11 0.33 1.25
C MET A 94 -6.62 -1.05 0.79
N HIS A 95 -5.88 -1.80 -0.02
CA HIS A 95 -6.26 -3.16 -0.40
C HIS A 95 -6.44 -4.10 0.78
N LEU A 96 -5.71 -3.88 1.88
CA LEU A 96 -5.84 -4.71 3.09
C LEU A 96 -7.25 -4.62 3.71
N LEU A 97 -7.91 -3.47 3.56
CA LEU A 97 -9.30 -3.26 4.02
C LEU A 97 -10.35 -3.91 3.10
N LEU A 98 -9.95 -4.31 1.89
CA LEU A 98 -10.84 -4.64 0.78
C LEU A 98 -10.53 -6.00 0.13
N LEU A 99 -9.89 -6.91 0.86
CA LEU A 99 -9.50 -8.22 0.32
C LEU A 99 -10.72 -9.04 -0.14
N ASP A 100 -11.86 -8.97 0.57
CA ASP A 100 -13.08 -9.69 0.18
C ASP A 100 -13.63 -9.19 -1.17
N GLU A 101 -13.51 -7.90 -1.44
CA GLU A 101 -13.95 -7.26 -2.66
C GLU A 101 -13.00 -7.57 -3.82
N ILE A 102 -11.68 -7.60 -3.55
CA ILE A 102 -10.68 -8.07 -4.51
C ILE A 102 -10.97 -9.51 -4.91
N ALA A 103 -11.23 -10.40 -3.95
CA ALA A 103 -11.53 -11.81 -4.23
C ALA A 103 -12.78 -11.99 -5.11
N ARG A 104 -13.77 -11.08 -5.00
CA ARG A 104 -14.99 -11.11 -5.81
C ARG A 104 -14.77 -10.62 -7.23
N GLU A 105 -14.05 -9.51 -7.42
CA GLU A 105 -13.87 -8.90 -8.74
C GLU A 105 -12.70 -9.53 -9.53
N TYR A 106 -11.64 -9.93 -8.83
CA TYR A 106 -10.43 -10.54 -9.37
C TYR A 106 -10.18 -11.89 -8.70
N PRO A 107 -10.98 -12.92 -9.03
CA PRO A 107 -10.86 -14.24 -8.40
C PRO A 107 -9.51 -14.92 -8.69
N ASP A 108 -8.78 -14.45 -9.71
CA ASP A 108 -7.44 -14.88 -10.10
C ASP A 108 -6.32 -14.02 -9.50
N ALA A 109 -6.64 -13.02 -8.68
CA ALA A 109 -5.64 -12.16 -8.05
C ALA A 109 -4.71 -12.96 -7.13
N THR A 110 -3.41 -12.66 -7.22
CA THR A 110 -2.45 -13.05 -6.19
C THR A 110 -2.17 -11.87 -5.29
N ILE A 111 -2.35 -12.06 -3.98
CA ILE A 111 -2.05 -11.05 -2.98
C ILE A 111 -0.60 -11.20 -2.55
N VAL A 112 0.18 -10.11 -2.65
CA VAL A 112 1.49 -9.99 -2.02
C VAL A 112 1.36 -8.98 -0.88
N GLN A 113 1.52 -9.43 0.36
CA GLN A 113 1.44 -8.57 1.54
C GLN A 113 2.84 -8.29 2.08
N THR A 114 3.19 -7.00 2.19
CA THR A 114 4.42 -6.58 2.87
C THR A 114 4.20 -6.38 4.35
N HIS A 115 5.14 -6.82 5.18
CA HIS A 115 5.04 -6.76 6.64
C HIS A 115 6.09 -5.84 7.27
N ARG A 116 5.68 -5.09 8.28
CA ARG A 116 6.52 -4.19 9.08
C ARG A 116 5.88 -4.02 10.47
N ALA A 117 6.71 -3.80 11.49
CA ALA A 117 6.25 -3.57 12.86
C ALA A 117 5.16 -2.49 12.91
N PRO A 118 3.99 -2.74 13.54
CA PRO A 118 2.87 -1.82 13.52
C PRO A 118 3.19 -0.42 14.03
N ALA A 119 3.96 -0.30 15.11
CA ALA A 119 4.38 0.99 15.66
C ALA A 119 5.19 1.82 14.64
N ALA A 120 6.09 1.18 13.89
CA ALA A 120 6.86 1.83 12.83
C ALA A 120 5.98 2.26 11.65
N VAL A 121 4.96 1.47 11.30
CA VAL A 121 3.97 1.83 10.26
C VAL A 121 3.14 3.04 10.71
N ILE A 122 2.59 3.01 11.93
CA ILE A 122 1.75 4.07 12.49
C ILE A 122 2.53 5.38 12.58
N GLY A 123 3.76 5.36 13.10
CA GLY A 123 4.62 6.55 13.16
C GLY A 123 4.95 7.11 11.78
N SER A 124 5.27 6.23 10.82
CA SER A 124 5.54 6.63 9.43
C SER A 124 4.33 7.27 8.77
N LEU A 125 3.14 6.67 8.91
CA LEU A 125 1.91 7.19 8.32
C LEU A 125 1.49 8.51 8.98
N SER A 126 1.58 8.59 10.31
CA SER A 126 1.30 9.82 11.05
C SER A 126 2.22 10.97 10.61
N SER A 127 3.49 10.68 10.32
CA SER A 127 4.44 11.64 9.77
C SER A 127 4.08 12.12 8.36
N VAL A 128 3.52 11.26 7.51
CA VAL A 128 3.02 11.67 6.18
C VAL A 128 1.78 12.54 6.33
N VAL A 129 0.81 12.12 7.15
CA VAL A 129 -0.44 12.86 7.38
C VAL A 129 -0.17 14.24 8.01
N ALA A 130 0.74 14.34 8.96
CA ALA A 130 1.13 15.62 9.55
C ALA A 130 1.72 16.59 8.52
N ARG A 131 2.53 16.11 7.58
CA ARG A 131 3.07 16.94 6.48
C ARG A 131 1.98 17.39 5.52
N MET A 132 1.05 16.48 5.17
CA MET A 132 -0.08 16.82 4.29
C MET A 132 -1.01 17.84 4.92
N TYR A 133 -1.41 17.62 6.17
CA TYR A 133 -2.28 18.56 6.88
C TYR A 133 -1.58 19.91 7.08
N GLY A 134 -0.27 19.89 7.41
CA GLY A 134 0.54 21.09 7.60
C GLY A 134 0.70 21.94 6.33
N ALA A 135 0.53 21.36 5.15
CA ALA A 135 0.52 22.11 3.90
C ALA A 135 -0.79 22.84 3.62
N ALA A 136 -1.89 22.37 4.20
CA ALA A 136 -3.22 22.93 4.04
C ALA A 136 -3.67 23.77 5.26
N SER A 137 -2.97 23.65 6.40
CA SER A 137 -3.35 24.27 7.67
C SER A 137 -2.12 24.49 8.58
N ASP A 138 -2.01 25.67 9.16
CA ASP A 138 -1.01 25.97 10.21
C ASP A 138 -1.36 25.34 11.56
N GLN A 139 -2.58 24.82 11.72
CA GLN A 139 -3.07 24.19 12.94
C GLN A 139 -3.28 22.70 12.70
N ILE A 140 -2.33 21.89 13.17
CA ILE A 140 -2.41 20.42 13.15
C ILE A 140 -2.22 19.84 14.56
N GLY A 141 -3.07 18.89 14.93
CA GLY A 141 -2.99 18.18 16.21
C GLY A 141 -2.24 16.86 16.06
N LEU A 142 -0.94 16.82 16.36
CA LEU A 142 -0.12 15.60 16.19
C LEU A 142 -0.67 14.41 16.99
N HIS A 143 -1.11 14.62 18.23
CA HIS A 143 -1.71 13.55 19.04
C HIS A 143 -3.01 13.02 18.44
N THR A 144 -3.84 13.91 17.88
CA THR A 144 -5.07 13.53 17.17
C THR A 144 -4.76 12.71 15.93
N ILE A 145 -3.73 13.12 15.15
CA ILE A 145 -3.25 12.36 13.99
C ILE A 145 -2.81 10.97 14.44
N GLY A 146 -1.99 10.86 15.49
CA GLY A 146 -1.54 9.57 16.04
C GLY A 146 -2.70 8.63 16.37
N GLN A 147 -3.67 9.12 17.13
CA GLN A 147 -4.88 8.36 17.49
C GLN A 147 -5.67 7.91 16.26
N GLN A 148 -5.87 8.80 15.29
CA GLN A 148 -6.57 8.47 14.03
C GLN A 148 -5.83 7.40 13.23
N GLN A 149 -4.50 7.51 13.09
CA GLN A 149 -3.71 6.55 12.33
C GLN A 149 -3.60 5.19 13.03
N GLN A 150 -3.49 5.17 14.36
CA GLN A 150 -3.55 3.92 15.13
C GLN A 150 -4.89 3.22 14.94
N ALA A 151 -6.00 3.96 15.03
CA ALA A 151 -7.34 3.39 14.84
C ALA A 151 -7.53 2.85 13.40
N LEU A 152 -7.05 3.58 12.39
CA LEU A 152 -7.10 3.14 11.00
C LEU A 152 -6.25 1.87 10.77
N ALA A 153 -5.04 1.82 11.34
CA ALA A 153 -4.16 0.67 11.25
C ALA A 153 -4.77 -0.57 11.93
N ALA A 154 -5.33 -0.38 13.12
CA ALA A 154 -6.04 -1.44 13.84
C ALA A 154 -7.19 -2.03 12.99
N GLU A 155 -8.00 -1.17 12.40
CA GLU A 155 -9.12 -1.60 11.55
C GLU A 155 -8.65 -2.31 10.27
N ALA A 156 -7.60 -1.80 9.62
CA ALA A 156 -7.01 -2.41 8.44
C ALA A 156 -6.46 -3.82 8.74
N LEU A 157 -5.70 -3.97 9.82
CA LEU A 157 -5.17 -5.27 10.23
C LEU A 157 -6.29 -6.23 10.63
N ARG A 158 -7.30 -5.75 11.38
CA ARG A 158 -8.44 -6.58 11.79
C ARG A 158 -9.17 -7.14 10.57
N ARG A 159 -9.62 -6.28 9.65
CA ARG A 159 -10.32 -6.71 8.43
C ARG A 159 -9.44 -7.57 7.55
N GLY A 160 -8.18 -7.18 7.35
CA GLY A 160 -7.23 -7.92 6.54
C GLY A 160 -7.02 -9.35 7.05
N MET A 161 -6.79 -9.52 8.36
CA MET A 161 -6.65 -10.85 8.97
C MET A 161 -7.94 -11.67 8.87
N GLU A 162 -9.10 -11.05 9.11
CA GLU A 162 -10.40 -11.71 8.99
C GLU A 162 -10.66 -12.19 7.56
N SER A 163 -10.40 -11.35 6.56
CA SER A 163 -10.53 -11.70 5.14
C SER A 163 -9.53 -12.77 4.72
N ARG A 164 -8.27 -12.67 5.15
CA ARG A 164 -7.25 -13.70 4.89
C ARG A 164 -7.64 -15.06 5.47
N ALA A 165 -8.25 -15.09 6.65
CA ALA A 165 -8.74 -16.33 7.25
C ALA A 165 -9.86 -17.00 6.43
N ARG A 166 -10.56 -16.25 5.58
CA ARG A 166 -11.59 -16.75 4.66
C ARG A 166 -11.11 -16.86 3.21
N TRP A 167 -9.84 -16.56 2.95
CA TRP A 167 -9.31 -16.50 1.59
C TRP A 167 -9.23 -17.91 0.99
N THR A 168 -9.96 -18.13 -0.12
CA THR A 168 -10.03 -19.42 -0.81
C THR A 168 -9.21 -19.49 -2.10
N GLY A 169 -8.71 -18.34 -2.57
CA GLY A 169 -7.83 -18.26 -3.72
C GLY A 169 -6.42 -18.75 -3.42
N ARG A 170 -5.47 -18.39 -4.29
CA ARG A 170 -4.04 -18.66 -4.02
C ARG A 170 -3.64 -18.05 -2.67
N PRO A 171 -2.95 -18.79 -1.78
CA PRO A 171 -2.48 -18.24 -0.52
C PRO A 171 -1.71 -16.93 -0.73
N PRO A 172 -1.99 -15.87 0.04
CA PRO A 172 -1.22 -14.64 -0.04
C PRO A 172 0.27 -14.89 0.22
N ILE A 173 1.11 -14.18 -0.51
CA ILE A 173 2.56 -14.22 -0.39
C ILE A 173 3.01 -13.15 0.60
N ASP A 174 3.67 -13.57 1.67
CA ASP A 174 4.13 -12.68 2.73
C ASP A 174 5.59 -12.25 2.51
N VAL A 175 5.84 -10.94 2.51
CA VAL A 175 7.17 -10.35 2.29
C VAL A 175 7.55 -9.46 3.47
N GLN A 176 8.57 -9.84 4.23
CA GLN A 176 9.10 -9.00 5.31
C GLN A 176 9.84 -7.80 4.73
N LEU A 177 9.49 -6.58 5.15
CA LEU A 177 10.11 -5.36 4.61
C LEU A 177 11.62 -5.32 4.86
N ASP A 178 12.09 -5.81 6.02
CA ASP A 178 13.52 -5.81 6.33
C ASP A 178 14.32 -6.78 5.45
N VAL A 179 13.70 -7.91 5.07
CA VAL A 179 14.27 -8.84 4.09
C VAL A 179 14.32 -8.18 2.72
N LEU A 180 13.20 -7.55 2.28
CA LEU A 180 13.14 -6.83 1.01
C LEU A 180 14.16 -5.69 0.92
N LYS A 181 14.42 -4.99 2.03
CA LYS A 181 15.45 -3.93 2.08
C LYS A 181 16.86 -4.48 1.98
N ARG A 182 17.15 -5.58 2.67
CA ARG A 182 18.49 -6.19 2.74
C ARG A 182 18.86 -6.92 1.45
N ASP A 183 17.91 -7.64 0.89
CA ASP A 183 18.08 -8.46 -0.32
C ASP A 183 16.84 -8.31 -1.24
N PRO A 184 16.75 -7.21 -2.00
CA PRO A 184 15.61 -6.95 -2.87
C PRO A 184 15.43 -8.02 -3.95
N MET A 185 16.52 -8.45 -4.59
CA MET A 185 16.44 -9.40 -5.70
C MET A 185 16.08 -10.81 -5.21
N GLY A 186 16.64 -11.28 -4.10
CA GLY A 186 16.22 -12.56 -3.55
C GLY A 186 14.77 -12.54 -3.05
N ALA A 187 14.27 -11.38 -2.56
CA ALA A 187 12.84 -11.24 -2.24
C ALA A 187 11.95 -11.36 -3.48
N VAL A 188 12.32 -10.72 -4.58
CA VAL A 188 11.61 -10.85 -5.86
C VAL A 188 11.65 -12.29 -6.37
N GLU A 189 12.82 -12.94 -6.37
CA GLU A 189 12.97 -14.33 -6.81
C GLU A 189 12.03 -15.28 -6.05
N ARG A 190 11.93 -15.14 -4.73
CA ARG A 190 10.98 -15.91 -3.89
C ARG A 190 9.52 -15.64 -4.25
N VAL A 191 9.17 -14.38 -4.53
CA VAL A 191 7.81 -14.04 -4.98
C VAL A 191 7.51 -14.71 -6.33
N TYR A 192 8.44 -14.68 -7.29
CA TYR A 192 8.27 -15.34 -8.59
C TYR A 192 8.15 -16.87 -8.47
N GLU A 193 8.96 -17.49 -7.62
CA GLU A 193 8.87 -18.92 -7.29
C GLU A 193 7.49 -19.28 -6.72
N GLN A 194 7.04 -18.54 -5.71
CA GLN A 194 5.72 -18.72 -5.11
C GLN A 194 4.59 -18.40 -6.08
N LEU A 195 4.81 -17.50 -7.05
CA LEU A 195 3.91 -17.22 -8.16
C LEU A 195 3.88 -18.34 -9.20
N GLY A 196 4.84 -19.26 -9.21
CA GLY A 196 4.98 -20.30 -10.22
C GLY A 196 5.22 -19.70 -11.62
N THR A 197 5.78 -18.49 -11.69
CA THR A 197 6.07 -17.79 -12.93
C THR A 197 7.58 -17.61 -13.05
N PRO A 198 8.22 -17.95 -14.19
CA PRO A 198 9.65 -17.74 -14.35
C PRO A 198 10.03 -16.25 -14.29
N LEU A 199 11.05 -15.91 -13.49
CA LEU A 199 11.71 -14.61 -13.58
C LEU A 199 12.70 -14.66 -14.74
N THR A 200 12.40 -13.95 -15.83
CA THR A 200 13.28 -13.95 -17.01
C THR A 200 14.58 -13.18 -16.73
N ALA A 201 15.63 -13.48 -17.50
CA ALA A 201 16.90 -12.78 -17.38
C ALA A 201 16.76 -11.28 -17.70
N GLU A 202 15.89 -10.93 -18.64
CA GLU A 202 15.60 -9.55 -19.03
C GLU A 202 14.92 -8.79 -17.89
N ALA A 203 13.89 -9.39 -17.27
CA ALA A 203 13.19 -8.80 -16.14
C ALA A 203 14.11 -8.62 -14.92
N ARG A 204 14.92 -9.64 -14.61
CA ARG A 204 15.95 -9.56 -13.55
C ARG A 204 16.90 -8.40 -13.80
N ALA A 205 17.48 -8.32 -15.00
CA ALA A 205 18.44 -7.28 -15.34
C ALA A 205 17.80 -5.88 -15.32
N ALA A 206 16.52 -5.74 -15.70
CA ALA A 206 15.79 -4.47 -15.61
C ALA A 206 15.61 -4.02 -14.15
N MET A 207 15.25 -4.93 -13.25
CA MET A 207 15.12 -4.64 -11.82
C MET A 207 16.47 -4.29 -11.18
N GLU A 208 17.53 -5.02 -11.51
CA GLU A 208 18.90 -4.73 -11.03
C GLU A 208 19.39 -3.36 -11.51
N ARG A 209 19.14 -2.99 -12.78
CA ARG A 209 19.44 -1.64 -13.29
C ARG A 209 18.67 -0.57 -12.54
N TRP A 210 17.38 -0.78 -12.28
CA TRP A 210 16.57 0.15 -11.50
C TRP A 210 17.10 0.31 -10.07
N LEU A 211 17.48 -0.80 -9.41
CA LEU A 211 18.07 -0.79 -8.07
C LEU A 211 19.41 -0.06 -8.03
N ALA A 212 20.23 -0.15 -9.07
CA ALA A 212 21.50 0.55 -9.17
C ALA A 212 21.33 2.06 -9.40
N GLN A 213 20.27 2.47 -10.10
CA GLN A 213 19.98 3.87 -10.41
C GLN A 213 19.22 4.58 -9.28
N ARG A 214 18.51 3.84 -8.42
CA ARG A 214 17.73 4.46 -7.34
C ARG A 214 18.66 5.22 -6.39
N THR A 215 18.39 6.50 -6.21
CA THR A 215 18.99 7.25 -5.11
C THR A 215 18.11 7.04 -3.90
N VAL A 216 18.52 6.21 -2.93
CA VAL A 216 17.74 6.01 -1.72
C VAL A 216 17.87 7.25 -0.84
N ARG A 217 16.95 8.21 -1.00
CA ARG A 217 16.84 9.37 -0.12
C ARG A 217 15.96 8.98 1.06
N HIS A 218 16.58 8.58 2.15
CA HIS A 218 15.89 8.53 3.43
C HIS A 218 15.85 9.97 3.95
N GLY A 219 14.75 10.69 3.72
CA GLY A 219 14.50 11.92 4.46
C GLY A 219 14.56 11.61 5.96
N ALA A 220 15.18 12.48 6.76
CA ALA A 220 15.17 12.34 8.21
C ALA A 220 13.71 12.22 8.68
N HIS A 221 13.41 11.21 9.51
CA HIS A 221 12.11 11.12 10.16
C HIS A 221 11.97 12.34 11.08
N ALA A 222 11.23 13.36 10.60
CA ALA A 222 11.02 14.61 11.34
C ALA A 222 10.24 14.41 12.64
N PHE A 223 9.56 13.26 12.79
CA PHE A 223 8.75 12.93 13.95
C PHE A 223 9.10 11.52 14.44
N ALA A 224 9.21 11.39 15.76
CA ALA A 224 9.22 10.13 16.47
C ALA A 224 7.79 9.73 16.86
N LEU A 225 7.58 8.45 17.20
CA LEU A 225 6.26 7.92 17.60
C LEU A 225 5.66 8.71 18.78
N ARG A 226 6.49 9.11 19.74
CA ARG A 226 6.10 9.92 20.91
C ARG A 226 5.53 11.29 20.55
N ASP A 227 5.92 11.88 19.42
CA ASP A 227 5.44 13.21 19.01
C ASP A 227 3.96 13.15 18.60
N PHE A 228 3.47 11.95 18.29
CA PHE A 228 2.07 11.64 18.01
C PHE A 228 1.32 11.15 19.26
N GLY A 229 1.91 11.27 20.45
CA GLY A 229 1.31 10.82 21.71
C GLY A 229 1.23 9.31 21.87
N LEU A 230 2.07 8.56 21.13
CA LEU A 230 2.08 7.09 21.10
C LEU A 230 3.41 6.53 21.62
N SER A 231 3.36 5.28 22.12
CA SER A 231 4.53 4.47 22.44
C SER A 231 4.40 3.09 21.82
N GLU A 232 5.51 2.38 21.63
CA GLU A 232 5.49 0.99 21.14
C GLU A 232 4.66 0.09 22.07
N GLU A 233 4.88 0.21 23.38
CA GLU A 233 4.08 -0.48 24.40
C GLU A 233 2.59 -0.15 24.28
N GLY A 234 2.24 1.12 24.09
CA GLY A 234 0.85 1.57 23.95
C GLY A 234 0.18 1.06 22.67
N VAL A 235 0.93 0.96 21.57
CA VAL A 235 0.45 0.30 20.34
C VAL A 235 0.24 -1.19 20.60
N MET A 236 1.23 -1.87 21.19
CA MET A 236 1.17 -3.31 21.44
C MET A 236 0.18 -3.71 22.54
N ALA A 237 -0.35 -2.77 23.32
CA ALA A 237 -1.44 -3.01 24.25
C ALA A 237 -2.75 -3.41 23.53
N ASP A 238 -2.97 -2.96 22.29
CA ASP A 238 -4.12 -3.38 21.49
C ASP A 238 -3.90 -4.82 20.94
N PRO A 239 -4.79 -5.78 21.26
CA PRO A 239 -4.64 -7.18 20.87
C PRO A 239 -4.51 -7.42 19.36
N VAL A 240 -5.04 -6.53 18.51
CA VAL A 240 -4.95 -6.72 17.05
C VAL A 240 -3.51 -6.68 16.56
N PHE A 241 -2.68 -5.80 17.13
CA PHE A 241 -1.28 -5.66 16.72
C PHE A 241 -0.43 -6.82 17.23
N ARG A 242 -0.67 -7.29 18.46
CA ARG A 242 -0.02 -8.51 18.98
C ARG A 242 -0.34 -9.73 18.13
N ARG A 243 -1.63 -9.94 17.83
CA ARG A 243 -2.05 -11.04 16.97
C ARG A 243 -1.42 -10.96 15.58
N TYR A 244 -1.37 -9.77 14.98
CA TYR A 244 -0.71 -9.58 13.69
C TYR A 244 0.78 -9.97 13.74
N CYS A 245 1.48 -9.52 14.78
CA CYS A 245 2.88 -9.85 15.01
C CYS A 245 3.15 -11.34 15.18
N GLU A 246 2.37 -12.00 16.05
CA GLU A 246 2.42 -13.45 16.28
C GLU A 246 2.15 -14.24 15.00
N THR A 247 1.22 -13.75 14.16
CA THR A 247 0.81 -14.46 12.94
C THR A 247 1.81 -14.30 11.81
N TYR A 248 2.37 -13.10 11.59
CA TYR A 248 3.08 -12.78 10.34
C TYR A 248 4.53 -12.32 10.48
N MET A 249 5.00 -11.94 11.67
CA MET A 249 6.31 -11.28 11.81
C MET A 249 7.32 -12.10 12.62
N GLY A 250 6.86 -12.96 13.51
CA GLY A 250 7.70 -13.65 14.49
C GLY A 250 8.21 -12.69 15.58
N ALA A 251 8.54 -13.23 16.76
CA ALA A 251 8.85 -12.43 17.95
C ALA A 251 9.92 -11.31 17.76
N PRO A 252 11.10 -11.54 17.14
CA PRO A 252 12.15 -10.52 17.07
C PRO A 252 11.89 -9.40 16.05
N SER A 253 10.82 -9.50 15.24
CA SER A 253 10.52 -8.50 14.20
C SER A 253 9.41 -7.52 14.60
N CYS A 254 8.84 -7.67 15.80
CA CYS A 254 7.76 -6.84 16.33
C CYS A 254 8.11 -6.06 17.60
N GLU A 255 9.30 -6.28 18.15
CA GLU A 255 9.97 -5.44 19.15
C GLU A 255 10.97 -4.52 18.45
#